data_AF-A0A8S3EJF9-F1
#
_entry.id   AF-A0A8S3EJF9-F1
#
_cell.length_a   1.000
_cell.length_b   1.000
_cell.length_c   1.000
_cell.angle_alpha   90.00
_cell.angle_beta   90.00
_cell.angle_gamma   90.00
#
_symmetry.space_group_name_H-M   'P 1'
#
loop_
_entity.id
_entity.type
_entity.pdbx_description
1 polymer ?
#
loop_
_entity_poly.entity_id
_entity_poly.type
_entity_poly.pdbx_seq_one_letter_code
_entity_poly.pdbx_strand_id
1 'polypeptide(L)' 'GYPKVKYQQWFRSTLIRLIQLCSDYRDFTRQRIQMEIHCLISGYSNEFIESELEKFNRYFNVDIYQVQ' A
#
# COMPACT_ATOMS: atom_id res chain seq x y z
N GLY A 1 -2.89 19.07 0.36
CA GLY A 1 -2.98 17.61 0.55
C GLY A 1 -4.03 17.30 1.59
N TYR A 2 -4.67 16.13 1.50
CA TYR A 2 -5.60 15.64 2.52
C TYR A 2 -4.89 15.48 3.89
N PRO A 3 -5.64 15.40 5.01
CA PRO A 3 -5.03 15.13 6.32
C PRO A 3 -4.26 13.81 6.32
N LYS A 4 -2.96 13.86 6.65
CA LYS A 4 -2.03 12.72 6.65
C LYS A 4 -2.58 11.50 7.41
N VAL A 5 -3.23 11.72 8.55
CA VAL A 5 -3.82 10.65 9.37
C VAL A 5 -4.93 9.90 8.65
N LYS A 6 -5.83 10.60 7.93
CA LYS A 6 -6.93 9.98 7.20
C LYS A 6 -6.41 9.14 6.03
N TYR A 7 -5.42 9.64 5.29
CA TYR A 7 -4.81 8.87 4.20
C TYR A 7 -4.03 7.67 4.70
N GLN A 8 -3.31 7.81 5.82
CA GLN A 8 -2.59 6.69 6.42
C GLN A 8 -3.55 5.56 6.83
N GLN A 9 -4.68 5.88 7.46
CA GLN A 9 -5.71 4.89 7.79
C GLN A 9 -6.32 4.26 6.54
N TRP A 10 -6.69 5.07 5.54
CA TRP A 10 -7.23 4.58 4.28
C TRP A 10 -6.24 3.64 3.58
N PHE A 11 -4.99 4.04 3.41
CA PHE A 11 -3.94 3.29 2.72
C PHE A 11 -3.69 1.95 3.41
N ARG A 12 -3.51 1.95 4.73
CA ARG A 12 -3.34 0.71 5.51
C ARG A 12 -4.54 -0.22 5.40
N SER A 13 -5.75 0.29 5.64
CA SER A 13 -6.95 -0.53 5.62
C SER A 13 -7.21 -1.13 4.24
N THR A 14 -6.87 -0.40 3.17
CA THR A 14 -7.02 -0.86 1.80
C THR A 14 -5.98 -1.94 1.48
N LEU A 15 -4.71 -1.76 1.85
CA LEU A 15 -3.67 -2.80 1.68
C LEU A 15 -4.03 -4.11 2.38
N ILE A 16 -4.54 -4.03 3.63
CA ILE A 16 -5.00 -5.19 4.39
C ILE A 16 -6.14 -5.91 3.66
N ARG A 17 -7.10 -5.17 3.08
CA ARG A 17 -8.18 -5.78 2.29
C ARG A 17 -7.65 -6.42 1.02
N LEU A 18 -6.72 -5.78 0.33
CA LEU A 18 -6.16 -6.29 -0.92
C LEU A 18 -5.49 -7.64 -0.71
N ILE A 19 -4.66 -7.81 0.32
CA ILE A 19 -3.99 -9.10 0.56
C ILE A 19 -4.97 -10.22 0.93
N GLN A 20 -6.13 -9.88 1.50
CA GLN A 20 -7.18 -10.86 1.84
C GLN A 20 -8.08 -11.21 0.65
N LEU A 21 -8.29 -10.27 -0.28
CA LEU A 21 -9.26 -10.41 -1.39
C LEU A 21 -8.60 -10.82 -2.70
N CYS A 22 -7.34 -10.44 -2.93
CA CYS A 22 -6.64 -10.81 -4.15
C CYS A 22 -6.22 -12.28 -4.09
N SER A 23 -6.77 -13.07 -5.00
CA SER A 23 -6.40 -14.48 -5.18
C SER A 23 -5.11 -14.66 -5.98
N ASP A 24 -4.70 -13.64 -6.76
CA ASP A 24 -3.46 -13.59 -7.53
C ASP A 24 -2.59 -12.42 -7.06
N TYR A 25 -1.31 -12.69 -6.87
CA TYR A 25 -0.29 -11.69 -6.54
C TYR A 25 -0.17 -10.58 -7.60
N ARG A 26 -0.41 -10.88 -8.88
CA ARG A 26 -0.40 -9.87 -9.95
C ARG A 26 -1.52 -8.85 -9.79
N ASP A 27 -2.69 -9.31 -9.37
CA ASP A 27 -3.83 -8.43 -9.08
C ASP A 27 -3.57 -7.58 -7.82
N PHE A 28 -2.97 -8.18 -6.79
CA PHE A 28 -2.51 -7.44 -5.61
C PHE A 28 -1.51 -6.34 -6.00
N THR A 29 -0.49 -6.70 -6.77
CA THR A 29 0.56 -5.77 -7.22
C THR A 29 -0.01 -4.62 -8.04
N ARG A 30 -0.92 -4.92 -8.99
CA ARG A 30 -1.58 -3.89 -9.80
C ARG A 30 -2.35 -2.91 -8.93
N GLN A 31 -3.15 -3.41 -7.99
CA GLN A 31 -3.96 -2.55 -7.11
C GLN A 31 -3.09 -1.76 -6.13
N ARG A 32 -2.04 -2.37 -5.58
CA ARG A 32 -1.03 -1.69 -4.75
C ARG A 32 -0.43 -0.48 -5.49
N ILE A 33 0.05 -0.69 -6.72
CA ILE A 33 0.63 0.38 -7.55
C ILE A 33 -0.40 1.50 -7.81
N GLN A 34 -1.65 1.15 -8.09
CA GLN A 34 -2.72 2.16 -8.26
C GLN A 34 -2.91 3.01 -7.00
N MET A 35 -2.83 2.41 -5.81
CA MET A 35 -2.88 3.15 -4.54
C MET A 35 -1.67 4.07 -4.35
N GLU A 36 -0.48 3.64 -4.73
CA GLU A 36 0.74 4.45 -4.66
C GLU A 36 0.63 5.69 -5.56
N ILE A 37 0.18 5.49 -6.81
CA ILE A 37 -0.09 6.59 -7.75
C ILE A 37 -1.12 7.56 -7.15
N HIS A 38 -2.19 7.04 -6.54
CA HIS A 38 -3.20 7.88 -5.91
C HIS A 38 -2.62 8.71 -4.75
N CYS A 39 -1.74 8.14 -3.93
CA CYS A 39 -1.02 8.86 -2.88
C CYS A 39 -0.13 9.97 -3.45
N LEU A 40 0.61 9.69 -4.52
CA LEU A 40 1.47 10.67 -5.18
C LEU A 40 0.68 11.85 -5.74
N ILE A 41 -0.41 11.58 -6.47
CA ILE A 41 -1.29 12.63 -7.03
C ILE A 41 -1.93 13.47 -5.90
N SER A 42 -2.17 12.87 -4.73
CA SER A 42 -2.73 13.55 -3.56
C SER A 42 -1.71 14.42 -2.80
N GLY A 43 -0.45 14.42 -3.25
CA GLY A 43 0.65 15.24 -2.71
C GLY A 43 1.42 14.58 -1.58
N TYR A 44 1.34 13.25 -1.43
CA TYR A 44 2.21 12.51 -0.50
C TYR A 44 3.53 12.15 -1.16
N SER A 45 4.60 12.10 -0.37
CA SER A 45 5.93 11.77 -0.86
C SER A 45 6.13 10.26 -1.02
N ASN A 46 7.10 9.86 -1.84
CA ASN A 46 7.49 8.46 -1.97
C ASN A 46 7.91 7.86 -0.62
N GLU A 47 8.66 8.61 0.19
CA GLU A 47 9.13 8.12 1.50
C GLU A 47 7.97 7.83 2.46
N PHE A 48 6.87 8.59 2.37
CA PHE A 48 5.66 8.29 3.12
C PHE A 48 5.07 6.95 2.69
N ILE A 49 4.96 6.72 1.38
CA ILE A 49 4.39 5.50 0.81
C ILE A 49 5.25 4.29 1.19
N GLU A 50 6.56 4.37 0.98
CA GLU A 50 7.53 3.32 1.33
C GLU A 50 7.47 2.98 2.82
N SER A 51 7.43 3.97 3.70
CA SER A 51 7.31 3.75 5.15
C SER A 51 6.04 2.97 5.52
N GLU A 52 4.94 3.19 4.80
CA GLU A 52 3.69 2.47 5.05
C GLU A 52 3.71 1.04 4.49
N LEU A 53 4.35 0.83 3.33
CA LEU A 53 4.56 -0.50 2.74
C LEU A 53 5.51 -1.35 3.58
N GLU A 54 6.58 -0.78 4.13
CA GLU A 54 7.48 -1.47 5.07
C GLU A 54 6.77 -1.89 6.36
N LYS A 55 5.86 -1.05 6.88
CA LYS A 55 5.05 -1.41 8.05
C LYS A 55 4.10 -2.55 7.72
N PHE A 56 3.51 -2.54 6.53
CA PHE A 56 2.67 -3.62 6.03
C PHE A 56 3.46 -4.94 5.94
N ASN A 57 4.62 -4.93 5.29
CA ASN A 57 5.52 -6.10 5.17
C ASN A 57 5.86 -6.68 6.54
N ARG A 58 6.26 -5.83 7.50
CA ARG A 58 6.57 -6.26 8.86
C ARG A 58 5.36 -6.84 9.60
N TYR A 59 4.17 -6.25 9.44
CA TYR A 59 2.96 -6.70 10.12
C TYR A 59 2.50 -8.08 9.64
N PHE A 60 2.57 -8.34 8.34
CA PHE A 60 2.17 -9.63 7.75
C PHE A 60 3.32 -10.64 7.61
N ASN A 61 4.55 -10.24 7.91
CA ASN A 61 5.76 -11.02 7.65
C ASN A 61 5.85 -11.49 6.17
N VAL A 62 5.67 -10.54 5.25
CA VAL A 62 5.72 -10.75 3.80
C VAL A 62 6.73 -9.80 3.15
N ASP A 63 7.23 -10.18 1.98
CA ASP A 63 7.97 -9.26 1.10
C ASP A 63 7.16 -9.04 -0.20
N ILE A 64 6.44 -7.92 -0.26
CA ILE A 64 5.66 -7.55 -1.46
C ILE A 64 6.52 -7.05 -2.63
N TYR A 65 7.84 -6.99 -2.47
CA TYR A 65 8.79 -6.61 -3.53
C TYR A 65 9.52 -7.82 -4.11
N GLN A 66 9.66 -8.91 -3.35
CA GLN A 66 10.24 -10.17 -3.81
C GLN A 66 9.18 -11.27 -3.91
N VAL A 67 8.54 -11.39 -5.08
CA VAL A 67 7.82 -12.61 -5.45
C VAL A 67 8.14 -12.96 -6.89
N GLN A 68 9.06 -13.91 -7.05
CA GLN A 68 9.14 -14.84 -8.18
C GLN A 68 8.79 -16.22 -7.65
#